data_AF-A0A1C6UA44-F1
#
_entry.id   AF-A0A1C6UA44-F1
#
_cell.length_a   1.000
_cell.length_b   1.000
_cell.length_c   1.000
_cell.angle_alpha   90.00
_cell.angle_beta   90.00
_cell.angle_gamma   90.00
#
_symmetry.space_group_name_H-M   'P 1'
#
loop_
_entity.id
_entity.type
_entity.pdbx_description
1 polymer ?
#
loop_
_entity_poly.entity_id
_entity_poly.type
_entity_poly.pdbx_seq_one_letter_code
_entity_poly.pdbx_strand_id
1 'polypeptide(L)'
;MPTDPTDDSGFLDLLDDPSVKWHASDALDLGFLDKALRDGLPASYRRPGSQWWSRCLSGSPSTSVKDGHPFTSFLGYTMENSRLSVAIRTDETRRPEPGRLWFPDEYLTNSPIRPDQIVAVSINDQTLHSPLSTVRPSSMALDLDRQHDYLQGSIDWAGRICGGSTAARLQQELLPPLAPGDRRFKMTGEQTVARQMTVLREVAAHLRKELGREPTVADAIRRTIDLAGSSAAVRFWNDRTKQTLDDISFQVRHPQPNLVSLKGLVRDRQRQSATATATATASATATAAASRLPTFGSTSRAAVRSGAERPDFFSRSRLQTLFNRGRGSKAPTP
;
A
#
# COMPACT_ATOMS: atom_id res chain seq x y z
N MET A 1 -27.18 2.60 6.21
CA MET A 1 -26.32 3.06 7.32
C MET A 1 -24.95 3.38 6.73
N PRO A 2 -24.45 4.62 6.75
CA PRO A 2 -23.07 4.87 6.39
C PRO A 2 -22.20 4.26 7.51
N THR A 3 -21.40 3.26 7.17
CA THR A 3 -20.37 2.70 8.04
C THR A 3 -19.40 3.81 8.45
N ASP A 4 -19.06 3.86 9.73
CA ASP A 4 -18.02 4.74 10.26
C ASP A 4 -16.76 4.61 9.38
N PRO A 5 -16.21 5.71 8.83
CA PRO A 5 -15.02 5.66 7.98
C PRO A 5 -13.76 5.14 8.72
N THR A 6 -13.86 4.85 10.01
CA THR A 6 -12.80 4.19 10.80
C THR A 6 -13.02 2.69 11.01
N ASP A 7 -14.15 2.13 10.55
CA ASP A 7 -14.49 0.71 10.78
C ASP A 7 -13.82 -0.20 9.74
N ASP A 8 -12.58 -0.60 10.03
CA ASP A 8 -11.85 -1.63 9.30
C ASP A 8 -12.26 -3.07 9.71
N SER A 9 -13.35 -3.25 10.45
CA SER A 9 -13.74 -4.57 11.00
C SER A 9 -13.86 -5.65 9.94
N GLY A 10 -14.49 -5.33 8.80
CA GLY A 10 -14.64 -6.26 7.69
C GLY A 10 -13.34 -6.55 6.94
N PHE A 11 -12.32 -5.69 7.04
CA PHE A 11 -10.97 -5.98 6.57
C PHE A 11 -10.26 -6.93 7.54
N LEU A 12 -10.32 -6.64 8.85
CA LEU A 12 -9.72 -7.49 9.88
C LEU A 12 -10.31 -8.91 9.89
N ASP A 13 -11.61 -9.06 9.63
CA ASP A 13 -12.25 -10.38 9.50
C ASP A 13 -11.64 -11.22 8.37
N LEU A 14 -11.24 -10.60 7.26
CA LEU A 14 -10.57 -11.30 6.16
C LEU A 14 -9.13 -11.68 6.50
N LEU A 15 -8.45 -10.96 7.40
CA LEU A 15 -7.11 -11.33 7.87
C LEU A 15 -7.14 -12.57 8.76
N ASP A 16 -8.24 -12.77 9.49
CA ASP A 16 -8.46 -13.90 10.38
C ASP A 16 -8.97 -15.17 9.68
N ASP A 17 -9.48 -15.03 8.46
CA ASP A 17 -9.93 -16.17 7.68
C ASP A 17 -8.73 -16.92 7.06
N PRO A 18 -8.47 -18.18 7.46
CA PRO A 18 -7.34 -18.95 6.91
C PRO A 18 -7.55 -19.32 5.44
N SER A 19 -8.78 -19.33 4.94
CA SER A 19 -9.11 -19.61 3.54
C SER A 19 -8.82 -18.41 2.62
N VAL A 20 -8.65 -17.21 3.18
CA VAL A 20 -8.38 -16.00 2.41
C VAL A 20 -6.88 -15.87 2.15
N LYS A 21 -6.54 -15.70 0.88
CA LYS A 21 -5.21 -15.36 0.37
C LYS A 21 -5.29 -13.98 -0.30
N TRP A 22 -4.15 -13.32 -0.44
CA TRP A 22 -4.13 -11.96 -0.94
C TRP A 22 -3.26 -11.83 -2.17
N HIS A 23 -3.77 -11.13 -3.18
CA HIS A 23 -3.00 -10.73 -4.35
C HIS A 23 -2.95 -9.22 -4.41
N ALA A 24 -1.77 -8.65 -4.60
CA ALA A 24 -1.62 -7.22 -4.80
C ALA A 24 -1.45 -6.90 -6.27
N SER A 25 -2.11 -5.83 -6.71
CA SER A 25 -1.64 -5.10 -7.88
C SER A 25 -0.38 -4.35 -7.52
N ASP A 26 0.49 -4.15 -8.49
CA ASP A 26 1.76 -3.45 -8.32
C ASP A 26 1.62 -1.95 -8.18
N ALA A 27 0.46 -1.42 -8.58
CA ALA A 27 0.04 -0.03 -8.47
C ALA A 27 -1.50 0.06 -8.30
N LEU A 28 -2.03 1.27 -8.21
CA LEU A 28 -3.46 1.55 -8.36
C LEU A 28 -3.87 1.29 -9.82
N ASP A 29 -4.16 0.04 -10.16
CA ASP A 29 -4.53 -0.39 -11.51
C ASP A 29 -5.97 -0.89 -11.57
N LEU A 30 -6.87 0.00 -11.98
CA LEU A 30 -8.29 -0.31 -12.14
C LEU A 30 -8.57 -1.18 -13.38
N GLY A 31 -7.66 -1.19 -14.37
CA GLY A 31 -7.73 -2.09 -15.51
C GLY A 31 -7.43 -3.54 -15.11
N PHE A 32 -6.41 -3.75 -14.28
CA PHE A 32 -6.17 -5.03 -13.61
C PHE A 32 -7.38 -5.46 -12.79
N LEU A 33 -7.92 -4.56 -11.96
CA LEU A 33 -9.04 -4.89 -11.09
C LEU A 33 -10.24 -5.38 -11.91
N ASP A 34 -10.60 -4.64 -12.95
CA ASP A 34 -11.68 -5.06 -13.85
C ASP A 34 -11.43 -6.44 -14.44
N LYS A 35 -10.23 -6.66 -15.01
CA LYS A 35 -9.88 -7.94 -15.63
C LYS A 35 -9.94 -9.08 -14.63
N ALA A 36 -9.41 -8.88 -13.41
CA ALA A 36 -9.48 -9.86 -12.34
C ALA A 36 -10.93 -10.21 -11.97
N LEU A 37 -11.80 -9.21 -11.85
CA LEU A 37 -13.20 -9.41 -11.46
C LEU A 37 -14.06 -10.03 -12.57
N ARG A 38 -13.66 -9.95 -13.85
CA ARG A 38 -14.39 -10.55 -14.97
C ARG A 38 -13.84 -11.91 -15.39
N ASP A 39 -12.52 -12.00 -15.48
CA ASP A 39 -11.82 -13.13 -16.12
C ASP A 39 -11.06 -13.99 -15.09
N GLY A 40 -10.89 -13.49 -13.86
CA GLY A 40 -10.14 -14.16 -12.80
C GLY A 40 -8.65 -13.82 -12.80
N LEU A 41 -7.89 -14.52 -11.96
CA LEU A 41 -6.42 -14.40 -11.86
C LEU A 41 -5.74 -15.65 -12.42
N PRO A 42 -4.46 -15.58 -12.83
CA PRO A 42 -3.82 -16.67 -13.54
C PRO A 42 -3.48 -17.75 -12.52
N ALA A 43 -3.10 -18.92 -13.03
CA ALA A 43 -2.17 -19.73 -12.26
C ALA A 43 -0.87 -18.95 -12.06
N SER A 44 -0.44 -18.76 -10.81
CA SER A 44 0.80 -18.01 -10.50
C SER A 44 2.06 -18.87 -10.69
N TYR A 45 1.93 -20.15 -11.02
CA TYR A 45 3.06 -21.03 -11.35
C TYR A 45 3.75 -20.57 -12.64
N ARG A 46 5.06 -20.27 -12.52
CA ARG A 46 5.96 -19.83 -13.61
C ARG A 46 5.76 -20.68 -14.88
N ARG A 47 5.13 -20.10 -15.90
CA ARG A 47 5.39 -20.48 -17.29
C ARG A 47 6.41 -19.49 -17.88
N PRO A 48 7.38 -19.93 -18.69
CA PRO A 48 8.13 -19.02 -19.54
C PRO A 48 7.14 -18.21 -20.40
N GLY A 49 7.19 -16.88 -20.33
CA GLY A 49 6.20 -16.00 -20.97
C GLY A 49 4.96 -15.67 -20.12
N SER A 50 4.96 -16.01 -18.82
CA SER A 50 3.88 -15.62 -17.90
C SER A 50 3.73 -14.09 -17.86
N GLN A 51 2.51 -13.65 -18.14
CA GLN A 51 2.04 -12.26 -18.20
C GLN A 51 2.24 -11.51 -16.86
N TRP A 52 2.09 -10.18 -16.89
CA TRP A 52 2.35 -9.22 -15.81
C TRP A 52 1.61 -9.43 -14.47
N TRP A 53 0.65 -10.36 -14.39
CA TRP A 53 -0.22 -10.69 -13.23
C TRP A 53 0.22 -11.98 -12.50
N SER A 54 1.33 -12.61 -12.90
CA SER A 54 1.84 -13.84 -12.26
C SER A 54 2.66 -13.54 -11.00
N ARG A 55 2.01 -12.98 -9.96
CA ARG A 55 2.59 -12.88 -8.62
C ARG A 55 2.10 -13.99 -7.71
N CYS A 56 2.94 -14.39 -6.76
CA CYS A 56 2.55 -15.24 -5.66
C CYS A 56 1.37 -14.61 -4.91
N LEU A 57 0.55 -15.45 -4.31
CA LEU A 57 -0.44 -15.02 -3.32
C LEU A 57 0.26 -14.91 -1.97
N SER A 58 -0.01 -13.85 -1.23
CA SER A 58 0.28 -13.80 0.20
C SER A 58 -0.71 -14.69 0.96
N GLY A 59 -0.21 -15.40 1.95
CA GLY A 59 -0.99 -16.21 2.87
C GLY A 59 -1.97 -15.39 3.71
N SER A 60 -2.80 -16.11 4.47
CA SER A 60 -3.62 -15.50 5.53
C SER A 60 -2.69 -15.03 6.66
N PRO A 61 -2.66 -13.73 7.03
CA PRO A 61 -1.79 -13.23 8.09
C PRO A 61 -2.00 -13.94 9.43
N SER A 62 -3.25 -14.26 9.78
CA SER A 62 -3.55 -15.01 11.01
C SER A 62 -2.94 -16.41 11.03
N THR A 63 -2.88 -17.07 9.87
CA THR A 63 -2.24 -18.40 9.74
C THR A 63 -0.74 -18.27 9.93
N SER A 64 -0.10 -17.29 9.29
CA SER A 64 1.33 -17.02 9.48
C SER A 64 1.68 -16.77 10.95
N VAL A 65 0.88 -15.94 11.66
CA VAL A 65 1.12 -15.68 13.08
C VAL A 65 0.96 -16.94 13.94
N LYS A 66 -0.07 -17.77 13.69
CA LYS A 66 -0.27 -19.05 14.39
C LYS A 66 0.92 -19.99 14.20
N ASP A 67 1.46 -20.04 12.99
CA ASP A 67 2.60 -20.87 12.63
C ASP A 67 3.95 -20.29 13.10
N GLY A 68 3.94 -19.11 13.73
CA GLY A 68 5.17 -18.48 14.21
C GLY A 68 6.02 -17.88 13.10
N HIS A 69 5.38 -17.48 12.01
CA HIS A 69 6.01 -16.85 10.85
C HIS A 69 5.56 -15.40 10.68
N PRO A 70 6.47 -14.49 10.28
CA PRO A 70 6.07 -13.16 9.85
C PRO A 70 5.25 -13.25 8.55
N PHE A 71 4.29 -12.34 8.36
CA PHE A 71 3.48 -12.23 7.15
C PHE A 71 4.00 -11.09 6.25
N THR A 72 5.30 -11.14 5.97
CA THR A 72 6.02 -10.06 5.30
C THR A 72 5.54 -9.84 3.86
N SER A 73 5.17 -10.91 3.14
CA SER A 73 4.62 -10.76 1.79
C SER A 73 3.31 -9.96 1.80
N PHE A 74 2.44 -10.24 2.77
CA PHE A 74 1.18 -9.52 2.91
C PHE A 74 1.43 -8.02 3.14
N LEU A 75 2.29 -7.67 4.10
CA LEU A 75 2.64 -6.28 4.41
C LEU A 75 3.30 -5.57 3.21
N GLY A 76 4.28 -6.21 2.58
CA GLY A 76 5.07 -5.59 1.51
C GLY A 76 4.37 -5.51 0.14
N TYR A 77 3.41 -6.40 -0.12
CA TYR A 77 2.67 -6.40 -1.38
C TYR A 77 1.35 -5.66 -1.29
N THR A 78 0.55 -5.96 -0.26
CA THR A 78 -0.88 -5.60 -0.23
C THR A 78 -1.16 -4.29 0.51
N MET A 79 -0.33 -3.97 1.49
CA MET A 79 -0.55 -2.83 2.38
C MET A 79 0.28 -1.59 1.98
N GLU A 80 0.57 -1.39 0.70
CA GLU A 80 1.14 -0.13 0.23
C GLU A 80 0.04 0.85 -0.16
N ASN A 81 0.19 2.13 0.24
CA ASN A 81 -0.88 3.12 0.14
C ASN A 81 -1.39 3.27 -1.30
N SER A 82 -0.47 3.24 -2.27
CA SER A 82 -0.72 3.42 -3.70
C SER A 82 -1.00 2.11 -4.46
N ARG A 83 -1.31 1.01 -3.77
CA ARG A 83 -1.67 -0.28 -4.37
C ARG A 83 -3.08 -0.68 -3.98
N LEU A 84 -3.74 -1.37 -4.90
CA LEU A 84 -4.94 -2.16 -4.57
C LEU A 84 -4.52 -3.62 -4.35
N SER A 85 -5.29 -4.31 -3.53
CA SER A 85 -5.19 -5.74 -3.35
C SER A 85 -6.55 -6.39 -3.46
N VAL A 86 -6.57 -7.67 -3.80
CA VAL A 86 -7.78 -8.48 -3.84
C VAL A 86 -7.62 -9.64 -2.87
N ALA A 87 -8.67 -9.85 -2.08
CA ALA A 87 -8.82 -10.99 -1.19
C ALA A 87 -9.47 -12.13 -1.96
N ILE A 88 -8.84 -13.29 -1.94
CA ILE A 88 -9.23 -14.47 -2.71
C ILE A 88 -9.52 -15.60 -1.73
N ARG A 89 -10.73 -16.15 -1.81
CA ARG A 89 -11.09 -17.34 -1.03
C ARG A 89 -10.73 -18.59 -1.82
N THR A 90 -9.68 -19.27 -1.36
CA THR A 90 -9.18 -20.50 -2.00
C THR A 90 -8.47 -21.41 -1.01
N ASP A 91 -8.71 -22.70 -1.16
CA ASP A 91 -8.03 -23.82 -0.52
C ASP A 91 -6.94 -24.43 -1.44
N GLU A 92 -6.93 -24.10 -2.72
CA GLU A 92 -6.08 -24.69 -3.76
C GLU A 92 -4.73 -23.98 -3.95
N THR A 93 -3.90 -23.93 -2.90
CA THR A 93 -2.58 -23.31 -3.01
C THR A 93 -1.44 -24.19 -2.53
N ARG A 94 -0.28 -24.05 -3.19
CA ARG A 94 0.97 -24.70 -2.78
C ARG A 94 1.96 -23.65 -2.33
N ARG A 95 2.58 -23.84 -1.17
CA ARG A 95 3.71 -23.01 -0.72
C ARG A 95 4.92 -23.22 -1.67
N PRO A 96 5.54 -22.16 -2.21
CA PRO A 96 6.76 -22.29 -2.99
C PRO A 96 7.91 -22.75 -2.08
N GLU A 97 8.86 -23.50 -2.62
CA GLU A 97 10.05 -23.93 -1.86
C GLU A 97 10.91 -22.73 -1.47
N PRO A 98 11.36 -22.57 -0.22
CA PRO A 98 12.09 -21.39 0.21
C PRO A 98 13.33 -21.11 -0.67
N GLY A 99 13.30 -20.03 -1.43
CA GLY A 99 14.43 -19.51 -2.21
C GLY A 99 14.85 -18.14 -1.70
N ARG A 100 16.02 -17.64 -2.13
CA ARG A 100 16.53 -16.30 -1.73
C ARG A 100 15.58 -15.13 -2.03
N LEU A 101 14.61 -15.32 -2.94
CA LEU A 101 13.73 -14.26 -3.46
C LEU A 101 12.26 -14.40 -3.01
N TRP A 102 11.93 -15.39 -2.18
CA TRP A 102 10.54 -15.68 -1.81
C TRP A 102 10.31 -15.53 -0.32
N PHE A 103 9.16 -14.97 0.05
CA PHE A 103 8.78 -14.84 1.44
C PHE A 103 8.23 -16.17 1.97
N PRO A 104 8.44 -16.49 3.26
CA PRO A 104 7.93 -17.72 3.85
C PRO A 104 6.40 -17.84 3.78
N ASP A 105 5.68 -16.73 3.73
CA ASP A 105 4.22 -16.65 3.72
C ASP A 105 3.61 -16.56 2.31
N GLU A 106 4.41 -16.73 1.25
CA GLU A 106 3.90 -16.79 -0.13
C GLU A 106 3.31 -18.16 -0.48
N TYR A 107 2.39 -18.14 -1.44
CA TYR A 107 1.70 -19.29 -2.00
C TYR A 107 1.62 -19.15 -3.52
N LEU A 108 1.64 -20.28 -4.23
CA LEU A 108 1.38 -20.37 -5.65
C LEU A 108 0.04 -21.06 -5.91
N THR A 109 -0.61 -20.65 -6.99
CA THR A 109 -1.78 -21.32 -7.54
C THR A 109 -1.35 -22.13 -8.76
N ASN A 110 -1.76 -23.39 -8.81
CA ASN A 110 -1.57 -24.25 -9.98
C ASN A 110 -2.73 -24.11 -10.98
N SER A 111 -3.86 -23.59 -10.51
CA SER A 111 -5.08 -23.32 -11.27
C SER A 111 -5.32 -21.81 -11.35
N PRO A 112 -5.95 -21.32 -12.42
CA PRO A 112 -6.52 -19.98 -12.44
C PRO A 112 -7.50 -19.78 -11.28
N ILE A 113 -7.47 -18.62 -10.66
CA ILE A 113 -8.47 -18.21 -9.67
C ILE A 113 -9.67 -17.68 -10.42
N ARG A 114 -10.85 -18.23 -10.14
CA ARG A 114 -12.08 -17.79 -10.78
C ARG A 114 -12.56 -16.44 -10.23
N PRO A 115 -13.29 -15.64 -11.02
CA PRO A 115 -13.88 -14.39 -10.55
C PRO A 115 -14.68 -14.50 -9.25
N ASP A 116 -15.47 -15.56 -9.08
CA ASP A 116 -16.33 -15.80 -7.90
C ASP A 116 -15.53 -16.04 -6.61
N GLN A 117 -14.24 -16.35 -6.72
CA GLN A 117 -13.35 -16.53 -5.58
C GLN A 117 -12.78 -15.20 -5.07
N ILE A 118 -12.91 -14.10 -5.82
CA ILE A 118 -12.49 -12.77 -5.37
C ILE A 118 -13.59 -12.19 -4.48
N VAL A 119 -13.34 -12.18 -3.17
CA VAL A 119 -14.36 -11.82 -2.16
C VAL A 119 -14.28 -10.37 -1.70
N ALA A 120 -13.12 -9.73 -1.87
CA ALA A 120 -12.97 -8.31 -1.56
C ALA A 120 -11.87 -7.63 -2.36
N VAL A 121 -12.00 -6.32 -2.49
CA VAL A 121 -10.94 -5.40 -2.93
C VAL A 121 -10.55 -4.56 -1.73
N SER A 122 -9.26 -4.49 -1.42
CA SER A 122 -8.72 -3.73 -0.29
C SER A 122 -7.70 -2.70 -0.73
N ILE A 123 -7.76 -1.51 -0.13
CA ILE A 123 -6.89 -0.38 -0.40
C ILE A 123 -6.79 0.51 0.84
N ASN A 124 -5.72 1.28 0.94
CA ASN A 124 -5.55 2.28 1.99
C ASN A 124 -6.71 3.31 1.99
N ASP A 125 -7.17 3.70 3.18
CA ASP A 125 -8.28 4.63 3.40
C ASP A 125 -8.05 6.01 2.76
N GLN A 126 -6.86 6.59 2.90
CA GLN A 126 -6.53 7.88 2.29
C GLN A 126 -6.60 7.79 0.76
N THR A 127 -6.08 6.71 0.18
CA THR A 127 -6.12 6.51 -1.27
C THR A 127 -7.54 6.22 -1.75
N LEU A 128 -8.32 5.44 -1.00
CA LEU A 128 -9.73 5.15 -1.29
C LEU A 128 -10.57 6.43 -1.42
N HIS A 129 -10.31 7.40 -0.53
CA HIS A 129 -11.03 8.67 -0.49
C HIS A 129 -10.40 9.78 -1.33
N SER A 130 -9.24 9.52 -1.94
CA SER A 130 -8.57 10.51 -2.79
C SER A 130 -9.37 10.79 -4.06
N PRO A 131 -9.34 12.03 -4.59
CA PRO A 131 -9.93 12.34 -5.88
C PRO A 131 -9.30 11.50 -6.99
N LEU A 132 -10.13 10.88 -7.83
CA LEU A 132 -9.68 10.02 -8.92
C LEU A 132 -8.83 10.78 -9.95
N SER A 133 -9.09 12.07 -10.14
CA SER A 133 -8.39 12.91 -11.11
C SER A 133 -6.95 13.28 -10.70
N THR A 134 -6.61 13.16 -9.41
CA THR A 134 -5.32 13.58 -8.86
C THR A 134 -4.54 12.49 -8.14
N VAL A 135 -5.17 11.34 -7.83
CA VAL A 135 -4.48 10.20 -7.24
C VAL A 135 -3.33 9.74 -8.16
N ARG A 136 -2.13 9.62 -7.62
CA ARG A 136 -0.93 9.24 -8.39
C ARG A 136 -0.62 7.74 -8.19
N PRO A 137 -0.72 6.90 -9.24
CA PRO A 137 -0.27 5.51 -9.16
C PRO A 137 1.22 5.41 -8.89
N SER A 138 1.64 4.34 -8.22
CA SER A 138 3.06 4.01 -8.11
C SER A 138 3.68 3.75 -9.47
N SER A 139 4.94 4.17 -9.66
CA SER A 139 5.70 3.77 -10.83
C SER A 139 6.03 2.28 -10.76
N MET A 140 5.73 1.55 -11.83
CA MET A 140 6.11 0.17 -11.98
C MET A 140 7.32 0.06 -12.92
N ALA A 141 8.35 -0.68 -12.49
CA ALA A 141 9.43 -1.08 -13.38
C ALA A 141 8.97 -2.29 -14.21
N LEU A 142 8.20 -2.02 -15.26
CA LEU A 142 7.76 -3.03 -16.22
C LEU A 142 8.73 -3.14 -17.39
N ASP A 143 8.91 -4.36 -17.92
CA ASP A 143 9.49 -4.54 -19.25
C ASP A 143 8.53 -4.02 -20.34
N LEU A 144 9.04 -3.88 -21.57
CA LEU A 144 8.35 -3.15 -22.64
C LEU A 144 7.02 -3.77 -23.05
N ASP A 145 6.99 -5.09 -23.21
CA ASP A 145 5.78 -5.81 -23.63
C ASP A 145 4.71 -5.70 -22.53
N ARG A 146 5.12 -5.72 -21.26
CA ARG A 146 4.21 -5.52 -20.12
C ARG A 146 3.68 -4.10 -20.01
N GLN A 147 4.46 -3.07 -20.38
CA GLN A 147 3.99 -1.68 -20.35
C GLN A 147 2.85 -1.42 -21.34
N HIS A 148 2.93 -2.02 -22.53
CA HIS A 148 1.88 -1.93 -23.53
C HIS A 148 0.60 -2.62 -23.04
N ASP A 149 0.69 -3.88 -22.61
CA ASP A 149 -0.45 -4.64 -22.10
C ASP A 149 -1.13 -3.97 -20.90
N TYR A 150 -0.34 -3.40 -19.99
CA TYR A 150 -0.82 -2.64 -18.84
C TYR A 150 -1.67 -1.43 -19.27
N LEU A 151 -1.15 -0.62 -20.18
CA LEU A 151 -1.84 0.57 -20.63
C LEU A 151 -3.06 0.23 -21.49
N GLN A 152 -2.99 -0.84 -22.30
CA GLN A 152 -4.13 -1.34 -23.06
C GLN A 152 -5.26 -1.75 -22.13
N GLY A 153 -4.97 -2.51 -21.06
CA GLY A 153 -5.97 -2.90 -20.06
C GLY A 153 -6.62 -1.69 -19.38
N SER A 154 -5.85 -0.63 -19.10
CA SER A 154 -6.37 0.63 -18.58
C SER A 154 -7.32 1.33 -19.57
N ILE A 155 -6.99 1.33 -20.87
CA ILE A 155 -7.81 1.94 -21.92
C ILE A 155 -9.10 1.13 -22.13
N ASP A 156 -9.02 -0.19 -22.14
CA ASP A 156 -10.19 -1.07 -22.28
C ASP A 156 -11.17 -0.88 -21.12
N TRP A 157 -10.65 -0.78 -19.89
CA TRP A 157 -11.43 -0.43 -18.70
C TRP A 157 -12.10 0.95 -18.83
N ALA A 158 -11.36 1.97 -19.25
CA ALA A 158 -11.94 3.29 -19.50
C ALA A 158 -13.01 3.24 -20.60
N GLY A 159 -12.85 2.39 -21.62
CA GLY A 159 -13.85 2.14 -22.65
C GLY A 159 -15.16 1.55 -22.12
N ARG A 160 -15.08 0.66 -21.12
CA ARG A 160 -16.27 0.09 -20.47
C ARG A 160 -17.03 1.11 -19.63
N ILE A 161 -16.32 2.03 -18.99
CA ILE A 161 -16.96 3.09 -18.20
C ILE A 161 -17.48 4.19 -19.10
N CYS A 162 -16.62 4.74 -19.97
CA CYS A 162 -16.89 5.96 -20.72
C CYS A 162 -17.49 5.73 -22.11
N GLY A 163 -17.39 4.52 -22.65
CA GLY A 163 -17.81 4.15 -24.00
C GLY A 163 -16.64 3.94 -24.98
N GLY A 164 -16.92 3.22 -26.08
CA GLY A 164 -15.91 2.81 -27.06
C GLY A 164 -15.22 3.95 -27.81
N SER A 165 -15.89 5.10 -27.98
CA SER A 165 -15.28 6.29 -28.59
C SER A 165 -14.16 6.87 -27.72
N THR A 166 -14.32 6.85 -26.40
CA THR A 166 -13.28 7.25 -25.44
C THR A 166 -12.09 6.30 -25.52
N ALA A 167 -12.32 4.98 -25.55
CA ALA A 167 -11.24 4.00 -25.71
C ALA A 167 -10.46 4.22 -27.01
N ALA A 168 -11.15 4.40 -28.14
CA ALA A 168 -10.50 4.64 -29.43
C ALA A 168 -9.63 5.90 -29.43
N ARG A 169 -10.11 6.99 -28.80
CA ARG A 169 -9.33 8.22 -28.65
C ARG A 169 -8.11 8.01 -27.74
N LEU A 170 -8.29 7.40 -26.58
CA LEU A 170 -7.20 7.12 -25.65
C LEU A 170 -6.16 6.18 -26.26
N GLN A 171 -6.58 5.22 -27.08
CA GLN A 171 -5.68 4.35 -27.85
C GLN A 171 -4.79 5.18 -28.78
N GLN A 172 -5.38 6.06 -29.58
CA GLN A 172 -4.62 6.90 -30.52
C GLN A 172 -3.65 7.83 -29.81
N GLU A 173 -4.05 8.39 -28.67
CA GLU A 173 -3.25 9.35 -27.89
C GLU A 173 -2.14 8.68 -27.08
N LEU A 174 -2.45 7.54 -26.44
CA LEU A 174 -1.61 6.93 -25.41
C LEU A 174 -0.95 5.62 -25.85
N LEU A 175 -1.35 5.01 -26.95
CA LEU A 175 -0.77 3.79 -27.51
C LEU A 175 -0.74 3.87 -29.04
N PRO A 176 0.10 4.76 -29.62
CA PRO A 176 0.20 4.87 -31.07
C PRO A 176 0.66 3.54 -31.70
N PRO A 177 0.22 3.22 -32.93
CA PRO A 177 0.52 1.94 -33.57
C PRO A 177 2.02 1.66 -33.61
N LEU A 178 2.44 0.51 -33.10
CA LEU A 178 3.81 0.04 -33.28
C LEU A 178 3.97 -0.45 -34.70
N ALA A 179 4.96 0.10 -35.42
CA ALA A 179 5.34 -0.46 -36.70
C ALA A 179 5.80 -1.92 -36.49
N PRO A 180 5.44 -2.86 -37.40
CA PRO A 180 5.87 -4.24 -37.29
C PRO A 180 7.39 -4.35 -37.11
N GLY A 181 7.83 -4.98 -36.02
CA GLY A 181 9.26 -5.14 -35.69
C GLY A 181 9.88 -3.99 -34.90
N ASP A 182 9.16 -2.90 -34.63
CA ASP A 182 9.67 -1.79 -33.83
C ASP A 182 9.58 -2.06 -32.33
N ARG A 183 10.69 -2.56 -31.76
CA ARG A 183 10.85 -2.78 -30.31
C ARG A 183 11.20 -1.50 -29.54
N ARG A 184 11.04 -0.30 -30.14
CA ARG A 184 11.42 0.99 -29.53
C ARG A 184 10.32 1.64 -28.71
N PHE A 185 9.16 1.01 -28.51
CA PHE A 185 8.19 1.50 -27.54
C PHE A 185 8.75 1.31 -26.13
N LYS A 186 9.54 2.28 -25.69
CA LYS A 186 10.16 2.33 -24.37
C LYS A 186 9.54 3.49 -23.63
N MET A 187 8.75 3.19 -22.61
CA MET A 187 8.29 4.21 -21.67
C MET A 187 9.12 4.13 -20.40
N THR A 188 9.47 5.29 -19.86
CA THR A 188 9.95 5.36 -18.48
C THR A 188 8.80 5.09 -17.52
N GLY A 189 9.12 4.74 -16.27
CA GLY A 189 8.09 4.61 -15.23
C GLY A 189 7.25 5.88 -15.08
N GLU A 190 7.87 7.06 -15.18
CA GLU A 190 7.18 8.35 -15.14
C GLU A 190 6.24 8.56 -16.35
N GLN A 191 6.64 8.16 -17.56
CA GLN A 191 5.78 8.21 -18.73
C GLN A 191 4.58 7.27 -18.58
N THR A 192 4.77 6.09 -17.99
CA THR A 192 3.70 5.13 -17.71
C THR A 192 2.70 5.74 -16.72
N VAL A 193 3.19 6.31 -15.61
CA VAL A 193 2.35 7.00 -14.62
C VAL A 193 1.60 8.16 -15.28
N ALA A 194 2.26 9.00 -16.08
CA ALA A 194 1.62 10.12 -16.74
C ALA A 194 0.48 9.70 -17.69
N ARG A 195 0.66 8.62 -18.45
CA ARG A 195 -0.40 8.10 -19.34
C ARG A 195 -1.55 7.50 -18.54
N GLN A 196 -1.26 6.78 -17.47
CA GLN A 196 -2.30 6.26 -16.58
C GLN A 196 -3.10 7.38 -15.93
N MET A 197 -2.44 8.46 -15.50
CA MET A 197 -3.11 9.66 -15.00
C MET A 197 -4.08 10.26 -16.03
N THR A 198 -3.73 10.24 -17.33
CA THR A 198 -4.64 10.68 -18.39
C THR A 198 -5.90 9.80 -18.45
N VAL A 199 -5.75 8.48 -18.38
CA VAL A 199 -6.89 7.54 -18.33
C VAL A 199 -7.77 7.80 -17.10
N LEU A 200 -7.17 7.92 -15.91
CA LEU A 200 -7.91 8.17 -14.66
C LEU A 200 -8.66 9.51 -14.69
N ARG A 201 -8.07 10.56 -15.26
CA ARG A 201 -8.72 11.87 -15.43
C ARG A 201 -9.90 11.81 -16.38
N GLU A 202 -9.80 11.04 -17.45
CA GLU A 202 -10.90 10.85 -18.39
C GLU A 202 -12.08 10.16 -17.72
N VAL A 203 -11.82 9.07 -16.99
CA VAL A 203 -12.85 8.36 -16.21
C VAL A 203 -13.42 9.27 -15.12
N ALA A 204 -12.59 10.05 -14.43
CA ALA A 204 -13.05 11.02 -13.45
C ALA A 204 -13.96 12.09 -14.09
N ALA A 205 -13.64 12.57 -15.28
CA ALA A 205 -14.49 13.52 -16.00
C ALA A 205 -15.85 12.92 -16.39
N HIS A 206 -15.88 11.64 -16.77
CA HIS A 206 -17.12 10.93 -17.04
C HIS A 206 -17.96 10.75 -15.76
N LEU A 207 -17.40 10.15 -14.72
CA LEU A 207 -18.09 9.89 -13.45
C LEU A 207 -18.58 11.18 -12.77
N ARG A 208 -17.84 12.28 -12.91
CA ARG A 208 -18.26 13.59 -12.38
C ARG A 208 -19.60 14.05 -12.95
N LYS A 209 -19.87 13.75 -14.23
CA LYS A 209 -21.16 14.09 -14.89
C LYS A 209 -22.31 13.25 -14.31
N GLU A 210 -22.05 11.98 -14.02
CA GLU A 210 -23.05 11.07 -13.46
C GLU A 210 -23.34 11.37 -11.97
N LEU A 211 -22.29 11.65 -11.20
CA LEU A 211 -22.37 11.79 -9.74
C LEU A 211 -22.68 13.22 -9.27
N GLY A 212 -22.45 14.23 -10.11
CA GLY A 212 -22.62 15.65 -9.73
C GLY A 212 -21.59 16.17 -8.71
N ARG A 213 -20.52 15.42 -8.46
CA ARG A 213 -19.42 15.77 -7.54
C ARG A 213 -18.08 15.20 -8.03
N GLU A 214 -16.98 15.62 -7.40
CA GLU A 214 -15.67 15.00 -7.67
C GLU A 214 -15.71 13.50 -7.33
N PRO A 215 -15.40 12.61 -8.29
CA PRO A 215 -15.33 11.18 -8.04
C PRO A 215 -14.04 10.83 -7.29
N THR A 216 -14.17 9.87 -6.38
CA THR A 216 -13.08 9.30 -5.60
C THR A 216 -12.63 7.97 -6.20
N VAL A 217 -11.49 7.45 -5.74
CA VAL A 217 -11.07 6.07 -6.06
C VAL A 217 -12.14 5.05 -5.65
N ALA A 218 -12.82 5.26 -4.52
CA ALA A 218 -13.93 4.39 -4.09
C ALA A 218 -15.05 4.30 -5.13
N ASP A 219 -15.41 5.42 -5.76
CA ASP A 219 -16.45 5.44 -6.78
C ASP A 219 -16.05 4.64 -8.02
N ALA A 220 -14.79 4.78 -8.45
CA ALA A 220 -14.26 4.03 -9.58
C ALA A 220 -14.17 2.52 -9.30
N ILE A 221 -13.74 2.12 -8.09
CA ILE A 221 -13.70 0.72 -7.67
C ILE A 221 -15.12 0.14 -7.66
N ARG A 222 -16.08 0.83 -7.06
CA ARG A 222 -17.49 0.36 -7.02
C ARG A 222 -18.06 0.22 -8.42
N ARG A 223 -17.86 1.23 -9.28
CA ARG A 223 -18.28 1.16 -10.69
C ARG A 223 -17.67 -0.03 -11.41
N THR A 224 -16.40 -0.33 -11.14
CA THR A 224 -15.70 -1.48 -11.72
C THR A 224 -16.28 -2.81 -11.25
N ILE A 225 -16.59 -2.94 -9.96
CA ILE A 225 -17.25 -4.12 -9.38
C ILE A 225 -18.63 -4.33 -10.01
N ASP A 226 -19.42 -3.26 -10.12
CA ASP A 226 -20.77 -3.31 -10.70
C ASP A 226 -20.74 -3.71 -12.18
N LEU A 227 -19.83 -3.13 -12.98
CA LEU A 227 -19.68 -3.47 -14.40
C LEU A 227 -19.19 -4.91 -14.63
N ALA A 228 -18.40 -5.45 -13.70
CA ALA A 228 -17.96 -6.83 -13.74
C ALA A 228 -19.04 -7.82 -13.28
N GLY A 229 -20.16 -7.35 -12.70
CA GLY A 229 -21.18 -8.22 -12.09
C GLY A 229 -20.68 -8.96 -10.86
N SER A 230 -19.64 -8.44 -10.18
CA SER A 230 -19.01 -9.09 -9.03
C SER A 230 -19.70 -8.70 -7.72
N SER A 231 -19.68 -9.61 -6.75
CA SER A 231 -20.11 -9.35 -5.36
C SER A 231 -18.95 -8.98 -4.43
N ALA A 232 -17.74 -8.75 -4.97
CA ALA A 232 -16.57 -8.42 -4.17
C ALA A 232 -16.82 -7.16 -3.32
N ALA A 233 -16.55 -7.25 -2.02
CA ALA A 233 -16.76 -6.13 -1.13
C ALA A 233 -15.57 -5.14 -1.18
N VAL A 234 -15.86 -3.85 -1.14
CA VAL A 234 -14.80 -2.85 -0.90
C VAL A 234 -14.44 -2.84 0.58
N ARG A 235 -13.15 -2.98 0.86
CA ARG A 235 -12.55 -2.96 2.19
C ARG A 235 -11.41 -1.95 2.20
N PHE A 236 -11.07 -1.49 3.40
CA PHE A 236 -9.98 -0.55 3.58
C PHE A 236 -9.26 -0.81 4.88
N TRP A 237 -8.05 -0.27 4.94
CA TRP A 237 -7.21 -0.22 6.13
C TRP A 237 -6.58 1.16 6.22
N ASN A 238 -6.19 1.57 7.41
CA ASN A 238 -5.52 2.85 7.66
C ASN A 238 -4.07 2.63 8.10
N ASP A 239 -3.27 3.70 8.09
CA ASP A 239 -1.84 3.65 8.43
C ASP A 239 -1.59 3.07 9.85
N ARG A 240 -2.52 3.31 10.79
CA ARG A 240 -2.45 2.74 12.14
C ARG A 240 -2.60 1.23 12.13
N THR A 241 -3.53 0.69 11.34
CA THR A 241 -3.71 -0.75 11.17
C THR A 241 -2.48 -1.38 10.51
N LYS A 242 -1.91 -0.74 9.47
CA LYS A 242 -0.63 -1.18 8.88
C LYS A 242 0.49 -1.23 9.92
N GLN A 243 0.69 -0.15 10.68
CA GLN A 243 1.72 -0.08 11.71
C GLN A 243 1.52 -1.17 12.78
N THR A 244 0.27 -1.37 13.22
CA THR A 244 -0.04 -2.39 14.23
C THR A 244 0.27 -3.80 13.71
N LEU A 245 -0.06 -4.08 12.45
CA LEU A 245 0.23 -5.35 11.80
C LEU A 245 1.74 -5.56 11.60
N ASP A 246 2.48 -4.52 11.24
CA ASP A 246 3.95 -4.55 11.14
C ASP A 246 4.59 -4.88 12.50
N ASP A 247 4.16 -4.19 13.56
CA ASP A 247 4.60 -4.46 14.94
C ASP A 247 4.25 -5.88 15.41
N ILE A 248 3.10 -6.43 14.98
CA ILE A 248 2.72 -7.82 15.28
C ILE A 248 3.69 -8.75 14.56
N SER A 249 3.84 -8.57 13.25
CA SER A 249 4.72 -9.39 12.39
C SER A 249 6.16 -9.43 12.90
N PHE A 250 6.71 -8.27 13.30
CA PHE A 250 8.07 -8.16 13.84
C PHE A 250 8.28 -8.93 15.16
N GLN A 251 7.24 -9.05 15.98
CA GLN A 251 7.32 -9.71 17.29
C GLN A 251 7.07 -11.22 17.23
N VAL A 252 6.64 -11.74 16.08
CA VAL A 252 6.46 -13.18 15.90
C VAL A 252 7.83 -13.87 15.93
N ARG A 253 8.04 -14.71 16.96
CA ARG A 253 9.29 -15.48 17.13
C ARG A 253 9.09 -16.98 17.22
N HIS A 254 7.89 -17.45 17.56
CA HIS A 254 7.54 -18.86 17.72
C HIS A 254 6.06 -19.11 17.43
N PRO A 255 5.66 -20.35 17.07
CA PRO A 255 4.27 -20.73 16.90
C PRO A 255 3.46 -20.44 18.16
N GLN A 256 2.26 -19.89 18.00
CA GLN A 256 1.36 -19.58 19.11
C GLN A 256 0.04 -20.32 18.90
N PRO A 257 -0.08 -21.58 19.35
CA PRO A 257 -1.26 -22.42 19.09
C PRO A 257 -2.53 -21.89 19.77
N ASN A 258 -2.39 -21.08 20.84
CA ASN A 258 -3.49 -20.45 21.56
C ASN A 258 -3.65 -18.96 21.21
N LEU A 259 -3.18 -18.53 20.03
CA LEU A 259 -3.25 -17.13 19.63
C LEU A 259 -4.71 -16.65 19.63
N VAL A 260 -4.95 -15.54 20.33
CA VAL A 260 -6.15 -14.70 20.12
C VAL A 260 -6.24 -14.37 18.62
N SER A 261 -7.46 -14.26 18.07
CA SER A 261 -7.67 -13.77 16.69
C SER A 261 -6.82 -12.54 16.39
N LEU A 262 -6.24 -12.45 15.18
CA LEU A 262 -5.41 -11.32 14.76
C LEU A 262 -6.18 -10.01 14.84
N LYS A 263 -7.49 -10.01 14.52
CA LYS A 263 -8.39 -8.87 14.76
C LYS A 263 -8.41 -8.44 16.22
N GLY A 264 -8.50 -9.40 17.15
CA GLY A 264 -8.43 -9.14 18.58
C GLY A 264 -7.10 -8.51 18.97
N LEU A 265 -5.98 -9.07 18.52
CA LEU A 265 -4.64 -8.53 18.79
C LEU A 265 -4.46 -7.11 18.25
N VAL A 266 -4.91 -6.84 17.02
CA VAL A 266 -4.86 -5.50 16.43
C VAL A 266 -5.67 -4.53 17.27
N ARG A 267 -6.91 -4.88 17.62
CA ARG A 267 -7.79 -4.02 18.43
C ARG A 267 -7.22 -3.75 19.81
N ASP A 268 -6.67 -4.76 20.47
CA ASP A 268 -6.09 -4.61 21.80
C ASP A 268 -4.85 -3.72 21.78
N ARG A 269 -3.96 -3.90 20.80
CA ARG A 269 -2.80 -3.01 20.63
C ARG A 269 -3.21 -1.58 20.33
N GLN A 270 -4.17 -1.39 19.42
CA GLN A 270 -4.68 -0.05 19.13
C GLN A 270 -5.28 0.60 20.38
N ARG A 271 -6.07 -0.12 21.19
CA ARG A 271 -6.60 0.40 22.46
C ARG A 271 -5.49 0.76 23.45
N GLN A 272 -4.46 -0.07 23.59
CA GLN A 272 -3.31 0.19 24.45
C GLN A 272 -2.57 1.45 24.01
N SER A 273 -2.28 1.60 22.71
CA SER A 273 -1.66 2.82 22.18
C SER A 273 -2.51 4.06 22.41
N ALA A 274 -3.83 3.99 22.21
CA ALA A 274 -4.73 5.11 22.47
C ALA A 274 -4.70 5.55 23.95
N THR A 275 -4.70 4.58 24.85
CA THR A 275 -4.63 4.82 26.30
C THR A 275 -3.29 5.48 26.68
N ALA A 276 -2.17 4.95 26.16
CA ALA A 276 -0.85 5.52 26.41
C ALA A 276 -0.72 6.96 25.89
N THR A 277 -1.26 7.26 24.70
CA THR A 277 -1.29 8.63 24.16
C THR A 277 -2.13 9.55 25.04
N ALA A 278 -3.32 9.12 25.47
CA ALA A 278 -4.18 9.92 26.34
C ALA A 278 -3.51 10.23 27.68
N THR A 279 -2.83 9.26 28.29
CA THR A 279 -2.04 9.47 29.50
C THR A 279 -0.90 10.45 29.28
N ALA A 280 -0.14 10.31 28.19
CA ALA A 280 0.97 11.22 27.87
C ALA A 280 0.48 12.67 27.64
N THR A 281 -0.64 12.86 26.93
CA THR A 281 -1.25 14.17 26.73
C THR A 281 -1.72 14.76 28.06
N ALA A 282 -2.41 13.98 28.90
CA ALA A 282 -2.84 14.44 30.22
C ALA A 282 -1.65 14.84 31.11
N SER A 283 -0.56 14.06 31.11
CA SER A 283 0.67 14.40 31.84
C SER A 283 1.34 15.67 31.28
N ALA A 284 1.36 15.87 29.96
CA ALA A 284 1.90 17.08 29.34
C ALA A 284 1.06 18.33 29.69
N THR A 285 -0.27 18.21 29.67
CA THR A 285 -1.18 19.30 30.08
C THR A 285 -1.03 19.61 31.58
N ALA A 286 -0.90 18.60 32.44
CA ALA A 286 -0.66 18.80 33.87
C ALA A 286 0.69 19.48 34.13
N THR A 287 1.74 19.11 33.39
CA THR A 287 3.07 19.73 33.47
C THR A 287 3.01 21.19 33.01
N ALA A 288 2.33 21.47 31.91
CA ALA A 288 2.14 22.83 31.39
C ALA A 288 1.30 23.71 32.35
N ALA A 289 0.32 23.13 33.05
CA ALA A 289 -0.46 23.83 34.07
C ALA A 289 0.37 24.12 35.33
N ALA A 290 1.19 23.16 35.78
CA ALA A 290 2.08 23.33 36.93
C ALA A 290 3.17 24.39 36.68
N SER A 291 3.68 24.51 35.45
CA SER A 291 4.65 25.55 35.06
C SER A 291 4.04 26.95 34.88
N ARG A 292 2.70 27.10 34.93
CA ARG A 292 1.99 28.38 34.81
C ARG A 292 1.49 28.95 36.14
N LEU A 293 1.80 28.31 37.27
CA LEU A 293 1.57 28.90 38.59
C LEU A 293 2.52 30.09 38.79
N PRO A 294 2.02 31.31 39.09
CA PRO A 294 2.88 32.44 39.39
C PRO A 294 3.65 32.18 40.68
N THR A 295 4.98 32.31 40.62
CA THR A 295 5.85 32.37 41.80
C THR A 295 5.46 33.60 42.62
N PHE A 296 4.52 33.45 43.56
CA PHE A 296 4.28 34.46 44.58
C PHE A 296 5.49 34.50 45.50
N GLY A 297 6.06 35.70 45.64
CA GLY A 297 7.41 35.92 46.13
C GLY A 297 7.64 35.60 47.60
N SER A 298 8.89 35.26 47.91
CA SER A 298 9.53 35.66 49.15
C SER A 298 10.76 36.50 48.80
N THR A 299 10.68 37.78 49.15
CA THR A 299 11.83 38.66 49.27
C THR A 299 12.73 38.20 50.41
N SER A 300 14.00 37.91 50.14
CA SER A 300 15.10 38.29 51.02
C SER A 300 16.46 38.30 50.30
N ARG A 301 16.86 39.54 50.06
CA ARG A 301 18.20 40.11 49.86
C ARG A 301 19.36 39.27 50.46
N ALA A 302 20.29 38.83 49.62
CA ALA A 302 21.71 38.83 49.96
C ALA A 302 22.52 39.04 48.68
N ALA A 303 23.15 40.21 48.61
CA ALA A 303 24.06 40.60 47.55
C ALA A 303 25.42 39.95 47.77
N VAL A 304 25.99 39.33 46.74
CA VAL A 304 27.44 39.33 46.51
C VAL A 304 27.66 39.63 45.02
N ARG A 305 28.28 40.77 44.76
CA ARG A 305 28.79 41.21 43.46
C ARG A 305 30.11 40.52 43.15
N SER A 306 30.27 40.10 41.90
CA SER A 306 31.43 40.31 40.99
C SER A 306 31.63 39.03 40.14
N GLY A 307 31.82 39.06 38.83
CA GLY A 307 32.15 40.15 37.93
C GLY A 307 31.61 39.89 36.53
N ALA A 308 31.73 40.94 35.72
CA ALA A 308 31.29 41.02 34.35
C ALA A 308 31.99 39.99 33.45
N GLU A 309 31.26 39.43 32.49
CA GLU A 309 31.47 39.71 31.07
C GLU A 309 30.30 39.14 30.27
N ARG A 310 29.98 39.84 29.17
CA ARG A 310 28.85 39.65 28.28
C ARG A 310 29.45 39.61 26.87
N PRO A 311 28.66 39.27 25.85
CA PRO A 311 28.15 37.95 25.47
C PRO A 311 28.85 37.47 24.18
N ASP A 312 28.66 36.22 23.76
CA ASP A 312 28.73 35.95 22.32
C ASP A 312 27.77 34.87 21.83
N PHE A 313 27.21 35.20 20.68
CA PHE A 313 26.24 34.50 19.88
C PHE A 313 26.94 33.46 18.98
N PHE A 314 26.12 32.56 18.43
CA PHE A 314 26.36 31.68 17.27
C PHE A 314 26.94 30.26 17.48
N SER A 315 26.09 29.34 17.01
CA SER A 315 26.37 28.26 16.05
C SER A 315 27.17 27.02 16.46
N ARG A 316 26.47 25.89 16.25
CA ARG A 316 26.90 24.71 15.48
C ARG A 316 28.40 24.42 15.48
N SER A 317 28.80 23.28 16.06
CA SER A 317 29.49 22.22 15.32
C SER A 317 29.93 21.03 16.18
N ARG A 318 29.71 19.85 15.58
CA ARG A 318 30.62 18.69 15.52
C ARG A 318 31.08 18.01 16.82
N LEU A 319 30.68 16.75 16.93
CA LEU A 319 31.65 15.67 17.06
C LEU A 319 31.50 14.71 15.88
N GLN A 320 32.35 14.95 14.87
CA GLN A 320 32.79 13.94 13.92
C GLN A 320 34.31 14.13 13.82
N THR A 321 35.06 13.20 14.41
CA THR A 321 36.53 13.05 14.28
C THR A 321 36.76 11.55 14.30
N LEU A 322 36.87 10.92 13.12
CA LEU A 322 38.13 10.65 12.41
C LEU A 322 38.99 9.61 13.13
N PHE A 323 39.20 8.47 12.47
CA PHE A 323 40.53 8.20 11.93
C PHE A 323 40.44 7.51 10.57
N ASN A 324 40.80 8.30 9.56
CA ASN A 324 41.25 7.88 8.24
C ASN A 324 42.78 7.71 8.32
N ARG A 325 43.34 6.66 7.72
CA ARG A 325 44.67 6.62 7.08
C ARG A 325 44.82 5.23 6.44
N GLY A 326 45.09 5.07 5.16
CA GLY A 326 45.34 6.02 4.09
C GLY A 326 45.94 5.28 2.89
N ARG A 327 45.58 5.76 1.69
CA ARG A 327 46.34 5.83 0.42
C ARG A 327 47.25 4.62 0.10
N GLY A 328 46.97 3.88 -0.97
CA GLY A 328 47.12 4.33 -2.37
C GLY A 328 48.33 3.58 -2.95
N SER A 329 48.27 2.93 -4.11
CA SER A 329 48.52 3.57 -5.40
C SER A 329 48.79 2.46 -6.45
N LYS A 330 48.13 2.61 -7.61
CA LYS A 330 48.57 2.23 -8.97
C LYS A 330 48.75 0.75 -9.37
N ALA A 331 48.09 0.44 -10.49
CA ALA A 331 48.34 -0.66 -11.41
C ALA A 331 49.75 -0.59 -12.04
N PRO A 332 50.20 -1.66 -12.72
CA PRO A 332 49.91 -1.74 -14.15
C PRO A 332 49.57 -3.16 -14.67
N THR A 333 48.91 -3.19 -15.83
CA THR A 333 48.80 -4.28 -16.81
C THR A 333 50.18 -4.69 -17.36
N PRO A 334 50.36 -5.86 -18.01
CA PRO A 334 49.62 -6.35 -19.19
C PRO A 334 48.59 -7.44 -18.94
#